data_AF-A0A520RA23-F1
#
_entry.id   AF-A0A520RA23-F1
#
_cell.length_a   1.000
_cell.length_b   1.000
_cell.length_c   1.000
_cell.angle_alpha   90.00
_cell.angle_beta   90.00
_cell.angle_gamma   90.00
#
_symmetry.space_group_name_H-M   'P 1'
#
loop_
_entity.id
_entity.type
_entity.pdbx_description
1 polymer ?
#
loop_
_entity_poly.entity_id
_entity_poly.type
_entity_poly.pdbx_seq_one_letter_code
_entity_poly.pdbx_strand_id
1 'polypeptide(L)'
;MTDSQESNSIASGEAWRRECARRVLLEHLGIMPLVSRFDAIAAKGTVRQLEPTVPFELATVSETQMATPDRPSDGLRHRSITDHAMPTQEAPAGRDADQRNSSSLLGQGTETQASPVNQSSASEPPLSLLMAITGDVLWIETLEDQLLRREQLQLIGAMARAIRGADVRTVHQQFDWPPRSGPALSAHSGGLTGMLTGFLQRLMTDHDAQIIIQLGQVASLPALQAPVYELPSTLAMLREGSRKRSAWAVLRPLQQRV
;
A
#
# COMPACT_ATOMS: atom_id res chain seq x y z
N MET A 1 16.53 34.83 -30.41
CA MET A 1 15.85 33.54 -30.19
C MET A 1 16.67 32.51 -30.93
N THR A 2 17.26 31.55 -30.22
CA THR A 2 18.11 30.50 -30.80
C THR A 2 17.42 29.17 -30.58
N ASP A 3 16.91 28.58 -31.66
CA ASP A 3 16.32 27.26 -31.64
C ASP A 3 17.40 26.21 -31.30
N SER A 4 17.37 25.72 -30.06
CA SER A 4 18.13 24.54 -29.68
C SER A 4 17.50 23.34 -30.36
N GLN A 5 18.13 22.83 -31.43
CA GLN A 5 17.65 21.65 -32.15
C GLN A 5 17.55 20.45 -31.19
N GLU A 6 16.32 20.06 -30.83
CA GLU A 6 16.07 18.86 -30.06
C GLU A 6 16.53 17.63 -30.85
N SER A 7 17.71 17.13 -30.50
CA SER A 7 18.28 15.91 -31.08
C SER A 7 17.64 14.67 -30.46
N ASN A 8 16.34 14.51 -30.73
CA ASN A 8 15.53 13.38 -30.30
C ASN A 8 15.85 12.18 -31.20
N SER A 9 16.43 11.12 -30.61
CA SER A 9 16.81 9.90 -31.33
C SER A 9 15.99 8.71 -30.81
N ILE A 10 15.77 7.68 -31.63
CA ILE A 10 15.04 6.48 -31.20
C ILE A 10 15.99 5.58 -30.39
N ALA A 11 15.53 5.08 -29.25
CA ALA A 11 16.32 4.14 -28.44
C ALA A 11 16.62 2.85 -29.22
N SER A 12 17.84 2.30 -29.07
CA SER A 12 18.10 0.94 -29.57
C SER A 12 17.31 -0.08 -28.74
N GLY A 13 16.92 -1.21 -29.34
CA GLY A 13 16.11 -2.23 -28.64
C GLY A 13 16.79 -2.86 -27.40
N GLU A 14 18.11 -2.74 -27.28
CA GLU A 14 18.84 -3.11 -26.06
C GLU A 14 18.81 -1.98 -25.00
N ALA A 15 19.01 -0.73 -25.40
CA ALA A 15 18.89 0.43 -24.51
C ALA A 15 17.46 0.55 -23.96
N TRP A 16 16.45 0.31 -24.81
CA TRP A 16 15.04 0.29 -24.42
C TRP A 16 14.75 -0.82 -23.40
N ARG A 17 15.14 -2.07 -23.66
CA ARG A 17 14.95 -3.18 -22.69
C ARG A 17 15.62 -2.89 -21.34
N ARG A 18 16.83 -2.30 -21.34
CA ARG A 18 17.55 -1.89 -20.14
C ARG A 18 16.79 -0.77 -19.38
N GLU A 19 16.21 0.19 -20.09
CA GLU A 19 15.38 1.25 -19.52
C GLU A 19 14.06 0.72 -18.95
N CYS A 20 13.39 -0.21 -19.63
CA CYS A 20 12.19 -0.91 -19.11
C CYS A 20 12.50 -1.64 -17.80
N ALA A 21 13.57 -2.46 -17.78
CA ALA A 21 13.99 -3.18 -16.58
C ALA A 21 14.35 -2.23 -15.43
N ARG A 22 15.00 -1.08 -15.74
CA ARG A 22 15.30 -0.03 -14.76
C ARG A 22 14.03 0.61 -14.19
N ARG A 23 13.01 0.88 -15.01
CA ARG A 23 11.72 1.44 -14.56
C ARG A 23 11.00 0.49 -13.62
N VAL A 24 10.91 -0.79 -13.99
CA VAL A 24 10.33 -1.84 -13.14
C VAL A 24 11.06 -1.91 -11.79
N LEU A 25 12.40 -1.85 -11.77
CA LEU A 25 13.15 -1.85 -10.52
C LEU A 25 12.87 -0.61 -9.66
N LEU A 26 12.80 0.58 -10.26
CA LEU A 26 12.50 1.82 -9.52
C LEU A 26 11.07 1.84 -8.97
N GLU A 27 10.11 1.28 -9.69
CA GLU A 27 8.73 1.10 -9.23
C GLU A 27 8.67 0.21 -7.98
N HIS A 28 9.36 -0.94 -7.97
CA HIS A 28 9.49 -1.79 -6.77
C HIS A 28 10.16 -1.09 -5.58
N LEU A 29 11.01 -0.09 -5.83
CA LEU A 29 11.65 0.74 -4.80
C LEU A 29 10.83 1.97 -4.40
N GLY A 30 9.67 2.21 -5.02
CA GLY A 30 8.84 3.41 -4.78
C GLY A 30 9.47 4.73 -5.27
N ILE A 31 10.45 4.67 -6.17
CA ILE A 31 11.20 5.84 -6.65
C ILE A 31 10.58 6.34 -7.96
N MET A 32 9.95 7.51 -7.95
CA MET A 32 9.41 8.13 -9.16
C MET A 32 10.55 8.72 -10.03
N PRO A 33 10.79 8.23 -11.25
CA PRO A 33 11.86 8.74 -12.10
C PRO A 33 11.48 10.09 -12.72
N LEU A 34 12.29 11.12 -12.45
CA LEU A 34 12.17 12.43 -13.09
C LEU A 34 13.01 12.47 -14.37
N VAL A 35 12.42 12.95 -15.48
CA VAL A 35 13.09 13.08 -16.78
C VAL A 35 13.27 14.55 -17.12
N SER A 36 14.52 14.99 -17.33
CA SER A 36 14.80 16.36 -17.75
C SER A 36 14.34 16.60 -19.19
N ARG A 37 13.45 17.58 -19.39
CA ARG A 37 12.95 17.98 -20.72
C ARG A 37 13.87 18.95 -21.45
N PHE A 38 14.71 19.71 -20.73
CA PHE A 38 15.55 20.77 -21.31
C PHE A 38 16.94 20.74 -20.69
N ASP A 39 17.96 21.09 -21.48
CA ASP A 39 19.32 21.27 -20.96
C ASP A 39 19.43 22.67 -20.36
N ALA A 40 19.99 22.78 -19.15
CA ALA A 40 20.17 24.06 -18.47
C ALA A 40 21.20 24.93 -19.21
N ILE A 41 21.16 26.25 -18.98
CA ILE A 41 22.12 27.18 -19.59
C ILE A 41 23.55 26.77 -19.19
N ALA A 42 24.43 26.60 -20.18
CA ALA A 42 25.80 26.08 -20.06
C ALA A 42 25.95 24.61 -19.59
N ALA A 43 24.86 23.82 -19.50
CA ALA A 43 24.97 22.38 -19.31
C ALA A 43 25.47 21.67 -20.57
N LYS A 44 26.09 20.49 -20.39
CA LYS A 44 26.45 19.60 -21.51
C LYS A 44 25.17 19.08 -22.16
N GLY A 45 25.06 19.25 -23.48
CA GLY A 45 23.90 18.79 -24.25
C GLY A 45 23.64 17.29 -24.07
N THR A 46 22.39 16.93 -23.81
CA THR A 46 21.96 15.55 -23.51
C THR A 46 21.04 15.01 -24.60
N VAL A 47 21.38 13.84 -25.16
CA VAL A 47 20.53 13.15 -26.13
C VAL A 47 19.35 12.52 -25.41
N ARG A 48 18.13 12.96 -25.76
CA ARG A 48 16.88 12.40 -25.28
C ARG A 48 16.46 11.28 -26.23
N GLN A 49 16.24 10.09 -25.68
CA GLN A 49 15.83 8.93 -26.46
C GLN A 49 14.32 8.71 -26.36
N LEU A 50 13.68 8.56 -27.52
CA LEU A 50 12.26 8.23 -27.65
C LEU A 50 12.06 6.71 -27.66
N GLU A 51 10.87 6.30 -27.24
CA GLU A 51 10.39 4.92 -27.31
C GLU A 51 10.40 4.41 -28.76
N PRO A 52 10.86 3.17 -29.03
CA PRO A 52 10.77 2.57 -30.36
C PRO A 52 9.31 2.48 -30.84
N THR A 53 9.01 3.04 -32.01
CA THR A 53 7.65 3.10 -32.57
C THR A 53 7.12 1.74 -33.07
N VAL A 54 7.98 0.73 -33.17
CA VAL A 54 7.56 -0.65 -33.44
C VAL A 54 7.11 -1.32 -32.14
N PRO A 55 5.99 -2.06 -32.12
CA PRO A 55 5.59 -2.82 -30.95
C PRO A 55 6.64 -3.91 -30.67
N PHE A 56 7.54 -3.62 -29.73
CA PHE A 56 8.41 -4.63 -29.17
C PHE A 56 7.55 -5.49 -28.26
N GLU A 57 7.15 -6.66 -28.76
CA GLU A 57 6.50 -7.70 -27.99
C GLU A 57 7.37 -7.97 -26.76
N LEU A 58 6.90 -7.54 -25.58
CA LEU A 58 7.46 -8.02 -24.33
C LEU A 58 7.18 -9.51 -24.30
N ALA A 59 8.19 -10.30 -24.72
CA ALA A 59 8.22 -11.71 -24.44
C ALA A 59 8.04 -11.87 -22.93
N THR A 60 6.83 -12.26 -22.55
CA THR A 60 6.54 -12.81 -21.23
C THR A 60 7.61 -13.85 -20.96
N VAL A 61 8.22 -13.78 -19.79
CA VAL A 61 9.20 -14.76 -19.36
C VAL A 61 8.44 -16.06 -19.13
N SER A 62 8.28 -16.85 -20.21
CA SER A 62 7.72 -18.19 -20.14
C SER A 62 8.61 -19.01 -19.23
N GLU A 63 8.04 -19.34 -18.08
CA GLU A 63 8.57 -20.27 -17.11
C GLU A 63 8.98 -21.55 -17.85
N THR A 64 10.29 -21.72 -18.05
CA THR A 64 10.82 -22.85 -18.81
C THR A 64 10.74 -24.08 -17.93
N GLN A 65 9.61 -24.78 -18.07
CA GLN A 65 9.33 -26.03 -17.41
C GLN A 65 10.45 -27.04 -17.70
N MET A 66 10.87 -27.76 -16.66
CA MET A 66 12.06 -28.62 -16.72
C MET A 66 11.91 -29.73 -17.77
N ALA A 67 12.78 -29.72 -18.78
CA ALA A 67 13.06 -30.87 -19.63
C ALA A 67 14.39 -31.51 -19.18
N THR A 68 14.32 -32.74 -18.68
CA THR A 68 15.47 -33.56 -18.29
C THR A 68 16.42 -33.82 -19.47
N PRO A 69 17.71 -33.47 -19.36
CA PRO A 69 18.73 -34.02 -20.25
C PRO A 69 19.21 -35.35 -19.69
N ASP A 70 19.06 -36.40 -20.48
CA ASP A 70 19.63 -37.72 -20.18
C ASP A 70 21.17 -37.66 -20.26
N ARG A 71 21.86 -38.53 -19.51
CA ARG A 71 23.31 -38.49 -19.36
C ARG A 71 24.00 -39.23 -20.53
N PRO A 72 25.22 -38.82 -20.91
CA PRO A 72 26.35 -39.66 -20.49
C PRO A 72 27.60 -38.88 -20.04
N SER A 73 28.52 -39.63 -19.44
CA SER A 73 29.85 -39.20 -18.99
C SER A 73 30.74 -38.64 -20.12
N ASP A 74 31.58 -37.65 -19.82
CA ASP A 74 32.97 -37.95 -19.41
C ASP A 74 33.53 -36.82 -18.52
N GLY A 75 34.65 -37.06 -17.86
CA GLY A 75 35.13 -36.23 -16.77
C GLY A 75 35.94 -35.00 -17.17
N LEU A 76 36.21 -34.14 -16.19
CA LEU A 76 37.57 -33.70 -15.88
C LEU A 76 37.65 -33.31 -14.40
N ARG A 77 38.82 -33.50 -13.80
CA ARG A 77 39.06 -33.36 -12.36
C ARG A 77 39.52 -31.94 -12.02
N HIS A 78 39.21 -31.47 -10.81
CA HIS A 78 40.15 -31.04 -9.74
C HIS A 78 39.36 -30.16 -8.73
N ARG A 79 39.25 -30.53 -7.44
CA ARG A 79 40.19 -30.30 -6.31
C ARG A 79 40.37 -28.79 -6.02
N SER A 80 40.17 -28.23 -4.82
CA SER A 80 40.14 -28.78 -3.44
C SER A 80 39.23 -27.89 -2.54
N ILE A 81 38.45 -28.42 -1.60
CA ILE A 81 38.76 -28.56 -0.16
C ILE A 81 39.26 -27.26 0.53
N THR A 82 38.44 -26.74 1.46
CA THR A 82 38.84 -26.56 2.87
C THR A 82 37.62 -26.65 3.77
N ASP A 83 37.64 -27.62 4.69
CA ASP A 83 36.68 -27.78 5.77
C ASP A 83 36.83 -26.69 6.84
N HIS A 84 35.73 -26.31 7.48
CA HIS A 84 35.72 -25.97 8.91
C HIS A 84 34.36 -26.37 9.49
N ALA A 85 34.38 -27.32 10.43
CA ALA A 85 33.19 -27.87 11.05
C ALA A 85 33.11 -27.50 12.53
N MET A 86 31.91 -27.04 12.96
CA MET A 86 31.25 -27.39 14.24
C MET A 86 31.94 -26.95 15.57
N PRO A 87 31.21 -26.78 16.70
CA PRO A 87 30.04 -27.58 17.10
C PRO A 87 28.84 -26.87 17.79
N THR A 88 27.75 -27.63 17.93
CA THR A 88 26.69 -27.40 18.91
C THR A 88 26.57 -28.64 19.82
N GLN A 89 26.88 -28.48 21.11
CA GLN A 89 26.45 -29.35 22.22
C GLN A 89 25.02 -28.94 22.66
N GLU A 90 24.16 -29.73 23.31
CA GLU A 90 24.20 -31.14 23.76
C GLU A 90 22.74 -31.66 23.97
N ALA A 91 22.58 -32.98 24.22
CA ALA A 91 21.30 -33.68 24.50
C ALA A 91 21.03 -33.72 26.03
N PRO A 92 20.27 -34.67 26.68
CA PRO A 92 19.38 -35.79 26.24
C PRO A 92 17.89 -35.48 26.58
N ALA A 93 16.90 -36.37 26.74
CA ALA A 93 16.70 -37.84 26.76
C ALA A 93 15.24 -38.16 26.31
N GLY A 94 14.74 -39.39 26.11
CA GLY A 94 15.33 -40.74 26.18
C GLY A 94 14.49 -41.72 27.02
N ARG A 95 13.66 -42.57 26.39
CA ARG A 95 13.25 -43.94 26.83
C ARG A 95 12.24 -44.62 25.87
N ASP A 96 12.62 -45.79 25.37
CA ASP A 96 11.75 -46.86 24.85
C ASP A 96 11.00 -47.59 26.01
N ALA A 97 10.10 -48.57 25.86
CA ALA A 97 9.72 -49.42 24.71
C ALA A 97 8.29 -50.03 24.89
N ASP A 98 7.78 -50.66 23.82
CA ASP A 98 6.70 -51.69 23.76
C ASP A 98 5.28 -51.33 24.27
N GLN A 99 4.15 -51.75 23.65
CA GLN A 99 3.87 -53.12 23.19
C GLN A 99 2.61 -53.23 22.26
N ARG A 100 2.75 -54.00 21.16
CA ARG A 100 1.77 -54.77 20.35
C ARG A 100 0.25 -54.45 20.25
N ASN A 101 -0.16 -54.32 18.98
CA ASN A 101 -1.21 -55.08 18.24
C ASN A 101 -2.74 -54.81 18.37
N SER A 102 -3.33 -54.63 17.16
CA SER A 102 -4.66 -55.12 16.69
C SER A 102 -5.94 -54.58 17.36
N SER A 103 -6.88 -53.97 16.64
CA SER A 103 -7.57 -54.56 15.46
C SER A 103 -8.28 -53.54 14.57
N SER A 104 -8.57 -53.96 13.33
CA SER A 104 -9.24 -53.20 12.27
C SER A 104 -10.71 -52.88 12.51
N LEU A 105 -11.22 -51.78 11.90
CA LEU A 105 -12.53 -51.76 11.26
C LEU A 105 -12.51 -50.94 9.95
N LEU A 106 -13.30 -51.38 8.97
CA LEU A 106 -13.41 -50.79 7.63
C LEU A 106 -14.44 -49.65 7.57
N GLY A 107 -14.34 -48.83 6.52
CA GLY A 107 -15.30 -47.78 6.15
C GLY A 107 -14.62 -46.77 5.23
N GLN A 108 -14.12 -47.19 4.06
CA GLN A 108 -14.84 -47.18 2.79
C GLN A 108 -15.30 -45.75 2.41
N GLY A 109 -14.68 -45.20 1.36
CA GLY A 109 -14.73 -43.77 1.09
C GLY A 109 -16.05 -43.28 0.50
N THR A 110 -16.31 -42.00 0.73
CA THR A 110 -17.09 -41.16 -0.17
C THR A 110 -16.21 -40.01 -0.63
N GLU A 111 -16.20 -39.80 -1.94
CA GLU A 111 -15.54 -38.66 -2.59
C GLU A 111 -16.32 -37.40 -2.21
N THR A 112 -16.01 -36.82 -1.05
CA THR A 112 -16.45 -35.48 -0.71
C THR A 112 -15.74 -34.53 -1.65
N GLN A 113 -16.44 -34.19 -2.75
CA GLN A 113 -16.03 -33.12 -3.64
C GLN A 113 -15.65 -31.92 -2.78
N ALA A 114 -14.38 -31.56 -2.83
CA ALA A 114 -13.93 -30.27 -2.32
C ALA A 114 -14.54 -29.22 -3.23
N SER A 115 -15.76 -28.79 -2.89
CA SER A 115 -16.36 -27.59 -3.47
C SER A 115 -15.28 -26.51 -3.42
N PRO A 116 -14.88 -25.92 -4.55
CA PRO A 116 -14.08 -24.72 -4.49
C PRO A 116 -14.91 -23.74 -3.66
N VAL A 117 -14.43 -23.38 -2.47
CA VAL A 117 -14.99 -22.26 -1.73
C VAL A 117 -14.81 -21.09 -2.70
N ASN A 118 -15.92 -20.70 -3.30
CA ASN A 118 -15.91 -19.75 -4.38
C ASN A 118 -15.62 -18.42 -3.71
N GLN A 119 -14.33 -18.09 -3.63
CA GLN A 119 -13.83 -16.78 -3.26
C GLN A 119 -14.17 -15.82 -4.40
N SER A 120 -15.48 -15.65 -4.62
CA SER A 120 -16.06 -14.39 -5.03
C SER A 120 -15.76 -13.40 -3.92
N SER A 121 -14.51 -12.95 -3.88
CA SER A 121 -14.11 -11.64 -3.42
C SER A 121 -14.93 -10.66 -4.25
N ALA A 122 -16.18 -10.44 -3.85
CA ALA A 122 -17.04 -9.43 -4.42
C ALA A 122 -16.24 -8.15 -4.34
N SER A 123 -15.91 -7.58 -5.50
CA SER A 123 -14.96 -6.48 -5.59
C SER A 123 -15.47 -5.34 -4.72
N GLU A 124 -14.88 -5.20 -3.52
CA GLU A 124 -15.28 -4.17 -2.57
C GLU A 124 -15.16 -2.81 -3.28
N PRO A 125 -16.17 -1.93 -3.13
CA PRO A 125 -16.19 -0.68 -3.88
C PRO A 125 -14.96 0.16 -3.52
N PRO A 126 -14.39 0.91 -4.49
CA PRO A 126 -13.25 1.76 -4.19
C PRO A 126 -13.64 2.82 -3.16
N LEU A 127 -12.78 3.00 -2.17
CA LEU A 127 -12.97 3.95 -1.07
C LEU A 127 -11.71 4.79 -0.93
N SER A 128 -11.88 6.10 -0.83
CA SER A 128 -10.79 6.99 -0.43
C SER A 128 -11.21 7.79 0.79
N LEU A 129 -10.40 7.76 1.84
CA LEU A 129 -10.63 8.47 3.10
C LEU A 129 -9.48 9.44 3.36
N LEU A 130 -9.82 10.70 3.61
CA LEU A 130 -8.94 11.64 4.29
C LEU A 130 -9.04 11.38 5.80
N MET A 131 -7.89 11.22 6.44
CA MET A 131 -7.74 11.26 7.89
C MET A 131 -6.78 12.38 8.26
N ALA A 132 -7.20 13.27 9.15
CA ALA A 132 -6.34 14.33 9.68
C ALA A 132 -6.33 14.27 11.20
N ILE A 133 -5.19 14.60 11.80
CA ILE A 133 -4.95 14.50 13.24
C ILE A 133 -4.52 15.87 13.75
N THR A 134 -5.19 16.36 14.78
CA THR A 134 -4.93 17.67 15.37
C THR A 134 -5.00 17.61 16.90
N GLY A 135 -3.87 17.34 17.55
CA GLY A 135 -3.87 16.96 18.96
C GLY A 135 -4.64 15.65 19.17
N ASP A 136 -5.54 15.63 20.15
CA ASP A 136 -6.43 14.53 20.54
C ASP A 136 -7.62 14.28 19.58
N VAL A 137 -7.62 14.90 18.39
CA VAL A 137 -8.77 14.92 17.48
C VAL A 137 -8.43 14.25 16.15
N LEU A 138 -9.17 13.19 15.81
CA LEU A 138 -9.12 12.52 14.52
C LEU A 138 -10.30 12.97 13.64
N TRP A 139 -10.01 13.64 12.53
CA TRP A 139 -10.98 14.05 11.52
C TRP A 139 -11.01 13.01 10.40
N ILE A 140 -12.19 12.55 9.98
CA ILE A 140 -12.35 11.53 8.93
C ILE A 140 -13.36 12.03 7.89
N GLU A 141 -12.99 12.00 6.61
CA GLU A 141 -13.84 12.41 5.48
C GLU A 141 -13.72 11.43 4.31
N THR A 142 -14.85 11.08 3.67
CA THR A 142 -14.84 10.33 2.40
C THR A 142 -14.53 11.26 1.23
N LEU A 143 -13.52 10.94 0.43
CA LEU A 143 -13.14 11.67 -0.77
C LEU A 143 -13.89 11.10 -1.99
N GLU A 144 -15.05 11.68 -2.32
CA GLU A 144 -15.94 11.24 -3.42
C GLU A 144 -15.22 11.11 -4.78
N ASP A 145 -14.29 12.02 -5.08
CA ASP A 145 -13.49 12.05 -6.32
C ASP A 145 -12.05 11.53 -6.12
N GLN A 146 -11.74 10.98 -4.93
CA GLN A 146 -10.40 10.53 -4.52
C GLN A 146 -9.32 11.63 -4.53
N LEU A 147 -9.72 12.91 -4.60
CA LEU A 147 -8.80 14.05 -4.68
C LEU A 147 -8.82 14.86 -3.38
N LEU A 148 -7.72 14.77 -2.63
CA LEU A 148 -7.50 15.63 -1.47
C LEU A 148 -7.17 17.07 -1.89
N ARG A 149 -8.01 18.03 -1.52
CA ARG A 149 -7.83 19.45 -1.88
C ARG A 149 -7.23 20.25 -0.73
N ARG A 150 -6.35 21.20 -1.06
CA ARG A 150 -5.66 22.06 -0.09
C ARG A 150 -6.64 22.85 0.78
N GLU A 151 -7.75 23.28 0.20
CA GLU A 151 -8.80 24.06 0.84
C GLU A 151 -9.51 23.26 1.94
N GLN A 152 -9.65 21.94 1.76
CA GLN A 152 -10.24 21.03 2.76
C GLN A 152 -9.31 20.91 3.97
N LEU A 153 -8.02 20.65 3.73
CA LEU A 153 -6.99 20.62 4.79
C LEU A 153 -6.88 21.96 5.53
N GLN A 154 -6.96 23.08 4.81
CA GLN A 154 -6.97 24.41 5.41
C GLN A 154 -8.21 24.66 6.27
N LEU A 155 -9.39 24.19 5.84
CA LEU A 155 -10.62 24.28 6.62
C LEU A 155 -10.55 23.41 7.89
N ILE A 156 -10.07 22.16 7.80
CA ILE A 156 -9.84 21.28 8.96
C ILE A 156 -8.86 21.95 9.93
N GLY A 157 -7.71 22.42 9.46
CA GLY A 157 -6.74 23.10 10.32
C GLY A 157 -7.27 24.40 10.95
N ALA A 158 -8.17 25.11 10.29
CA ALA A 158 -8.86 26.27 10.85
C ALA A 158 -9.89 25.89 11.93
N MET A 159 -10.67 24.83 11.70
CA MET A 159 -11.62 24.31 12.69
C MET A 159 -10.90 23.76 13.92
N ALA A 160 -9.83 23.00 13.73
CA ALA A 160 -8.96 22.50 14.79
C ALA A 160 -8.38 23.63 15.64
N ARG A 161 -7.83 24.68 15.01
CA ARG A 161 -7.35 25.87 15.73
C ARG A 161 -8.45 26.61 16.50
N ALA A 162 -9.70 26.55 16.04
CA ALA A 162 -10.84 27.12 16.76
C ALA A 162 -11.25 26.31 18.02
N ILE A 163 -11.05 24.98 18.03
CA ILE A 163 -11.40 24.10 19.18
C ILE A 163 -10.25 23.76 20.12
N ARG A 164 -8.99 23.95 19.71
CA ARG A 164 -7.78 23.58 20.46
C ARG A 164 -6.70 24.67 20.56
N GLY A 165 -6.91 25.84 19.96
CA GLY A 165 -5.96 26.96 20.02
C GLY A 165 -5.00 27.06 18.83
N ALA A 166 -4.23 28.15 18.75
CA ALA A 166 -3.48 28.52 17.54
C ALA A 166 -2.29 27.60 17.20
N ASP A 167 -1.66 26.98 18.19
CA ASP A 167 -0.42 26.19 18.03
C ASP A 167 -0.65 24.78 17.47
N VAL A 168 -1.92 24.41 17.28
CA VAL A 168 -2.35 23.09 16.84
C VAL A 168 -1.90 22.81 15.41
N ARG A 169 -1.07 21.78 15.27
CA ARG A 169 -0.60 21.27 13.98
C ARG A 169 -1.59 20.25 13.41
N THR A 170 -1.68 20.20 12.09
CA THR A 170 -2.49 19.22 11.36
C THR A 170 -1.58 18.30 10.57
N VAL A 171 -1.48 17.04 11.01
CA VAL A 171 -0.92 15.94 10.22
C VAL A 171 -2.08 15.31 9.45
N HIS A 172 -1.86 14.81 8.24
CA HIS A 172 -2.90 14.15 7.46
C HIS A 172 -2.34 12.96 6.68
N GLN A 173 -3.22 12.01 6.39
CA GLN A 173 -2.96 10.82 5.60
C GLN A 173 -4.21 10.50 4.78
N GLN A 174 -4.01 9.96 3.57
CA GLN A 174 -5.07 9.42 2.74
C GLN A 174 -4.99 7.89 2.76
N PHE A 175 -6.13 7.22 2.95
CA PHE A 175 -6.28 5.78 2.80
C PHE A 175 -7.08 5.53 1.53
N ASP A 176 -6.49 4.78 0.60
CA ASP A 176 -7.15 4.37 -0.64
C ASP A 176 -7.36 2.85 -0.64
N TRP A 177 -8.55 2.44 -1.07
CA TRP A 177 -8.95 1.06 -1.28
C TRP A 177 -9.52 0.89 -2.71
N PRO A 178 -9.17 -0.19 -3.43
CA PRO A 178 -8.06 -1.10 -3.13
C PRO A 178 -6.74 -0.33 -3.06
N PRO A 179 -5.75 -0.81 -2.29
CA PRO A 179 -4.52 -0.07 -2.09
C PRO A 179 -3.77 0.01 -3.43
N ARG A 180 -3.20 1.17 -3.73
CA ARG A 180 -2.37 1.35 -4.94
C ARG A 180 -1.25 0.31 -4.90
N SER A 181 -1.15 -0.49 -5.97
CA SER A 181 -0.45 -1.78 -5.98
C SER A 181 0.92 -1.77 -5.31
N GLY A 182 1.08 -2.61 -4.28
CA GLY A 182 2.36 -2.85 -3.62
C GLY A 182 2.39 -4.27 -3.03
N PRO A 183 3.53 -5.00 -3.13
CA PRO A 183 3.59 -6.44 -2.87
C PRO A 183 3.30 -6.84 -1.40
N ALA A 184 3.32 -5.88 -0.47
CA ALA A 184 3.04 -6.13 0.95
C ALA A 184 1.55 -6.37 1.27
N LEU A 185 0.62 -5.99 0.39
CA LEU A 185 -0.81 -5.97 0.72
C LEU A 185 -1.58 -7.19 0.18
N SER A 186 -1.02 -7.94 -0.76
CA SER A 186 -1.57 -9.18 -1.33
C SER A 186 -1.77 -10.32 -0.31
N ALA A 187 -1.20 -10.21 0.90
CA ALA A 187 -1.26 -11.23 1.95
C ALA A 187 -2.34 -10.99 3.02
N HIS A 188 -3.06 -9.87 2.98
CA HIS A 188 -4.01 -9.49 4.04
C HIS A 188 -5.41 -10.06 3.77
N SER A 189 -5.76 -11.14 4.46
CA SER A 189 -7.08 -11.81 4.36
C SER A 189 -8.25 -11.05 5.03
N GLY A 190 -8.01 -9.85 5.56
CA GLY A 190 -8.99 -9.09 6.36
C GLY A 190 -9.95 -8.18 5.59
N GLY A 191 -9.79 -8.04 4.27
CA GLY A 191 -10.58 -7.12 3.43
C GLY A 191 -10.42 -5.64 3.81
N LEU A 192 -11.24 -4.77 3.19
CA LEU A 192 -11.33 -3.36 3.53
C LEU A 192 -11.59 -3.15 5.03
N THR A 193 -12.63 -3.81 5.56
CA THR A 193 -13.10 -3.59 6.93
C THR A 193 -12.03 -3.92 7.97
N GLY A 194 -11.35 -5.07 7.84
CA GLY A 194 -10.32 -5.48 8.78
C GLY A 194 -9.10 -4.55 8.74
N MET A 195 -8.64 -4.17 7.54
CA MET A 195 -7.49 -3.27 7.41
C MET A 195 -7.81 -1.85 7.86
N LEU A 196 -8.97 -1.30 7.51
CA LEU A 196 -9.40 0.03 7.97
C LEU A 196 -9.56 0.07 9.50
N THR A 197 -10.08 -1.00 10.11
CA THR A 197 -10.20 -1.11 11.57
C THR A 197 -8.84 -1.10 12.25
N GLY A 198 -7.92 -1.99 11.84
CA GLY A 198 -6.57 -2.04 12.42
C GLY A 198 -5.77 -0.75 12.18
N PHE A 199 -5.95 -0.14 11.00
CA PHE A 199 -5.35 1.14 10.65
C PHE A 199 -5.85 2.27 11.56
N LEU A 200 -7.16 2.44 11.72
CA LEU A 200 -7.75 3.48 12.57
C LEU A 200 -7.41 3.30 14.05
N GLN A 201 -7.47 2.07 14.56
CA GLN A 201 -7.08 1.76 15.95
C GLN A 201 -5.62 2.13 16.23
N ARG A 202 -4.71 1.79 15.32
CA ARG A 202 -3.31 2.18 15.41
C ARG A 202 -3.16 3.70 15.32
N LEU A 203 -3.78 4.35 14.34
CA LEU A 203 -3.70 5.79 14.14
C LEU A 203 -4.18 6.57 15.37
N MET A 204 -5.24 6.10 16.02
CA MET A 204 -5.74 6.68 17.27
C MET A 204 -4.77 6.47 18.44
N THR A 205 -4.15 5.29 18.54
CA THR A 205 -3.21 4.95 19.63
C THR A 205 -1.88 5.68 19.48
N ASP A 206 -1.32 5.74 18.26
CA ASP A 206 -0.04 6.40 17.96
C ASP A 206 -0.10 7.93 18.18
N HIS A 207 -1.30 8.51 18.26
CA HIS A 207 -1.54 9.95 18.40
C HIS A 207 -2.41 10.37 19.60
N ASP A 208 -2.79 9.44 20.48
CA ASP A 208 -3.70 9.67 21.63
C ASP A 208 -5.01 10.40 21.23
N ALA A 209 -5.64 9.93 20.14
CA ALA A 209 -6.86 10.53 19.61
C ALA A 209 -8.09 10.13 20.45
N GLN A 210 -8.54 11.06 21.29
CA GLN A 210 -9.64 10.87 22.25
C GLN A 210 -11.02 11.12 21.63
N ILE A 211 -11.13 11.90 20.55
CA ILE A 211 -12.41 12.17 19.86
C ILE A 211 -12.28 12.03 18.34
N ILE A 212 -13.39 11.63 17.71
CA ILE A 212 -13.49 11.50 16.25
C ILE A 212 -14.47 12.53 15.71
N ILE A 213 -14.12 13.20 14.62
CA ILE A 213 -15.00 14.13 13.90
C ILE A 213 -15.22 13.59 12.49
N GLN A 214 -16.44 13.11 12.24
CA GLN A 214 -16.85 12.60 10.94
C GLN A 214 -17.36 13.76 10.07
N LEU A 215 -16.73 13.96 8.91
CA LEU A 215 -17.04 15.02 7.97
C LEU A 215 -17.85 14.43 6.81
N GLY A 216 -19.16 14.66 6.83
CA GLY A 216 -20.11 14.04 5.91
C GLY A 216 -20.44 12.59 6.27
N GLN A 217 -20.80 11.82 5.25
CA GLN A 217 -21.12 10.39 5.38
C GLN A 217 -19.84 9.57 5.18
N VAL A 218 -19.56 8.63 6.11
CA VAL A 218 -18.47 7.66 6.00
C VAL A 218 -19.08 6.26 6.03
N ALA A 219 -19.25 5.65 4.86
CA ALA A 219 -20.09 4.46 4.68
C ALA A 219 -19.56 3.18 5.38
N SER A 220 -18.29 3.18 5.78
CA SER A 220 -17.59 2.02 6.35
C SER A 220 -16.76 2.37 7.59
N LEU A 221 -17.18 3.34 8.40
CA LEU A 221 -16.50 3.63 9.65
C LEU A 221 -16.71 2.44 10.62
N PRO A 222 -15.64 1.78 11.11
CA PRO A 222 -15.78 0.68 12.05
C PRO A 222 -16.24 1.17 13.43
N ALA A 223 -16.69 0.24 14.27
CA ALA A 223 -17.03 0.56 15.66
C ALA A 223 -15.75 0.93 16.44
N LEU A 224 -15.61 2.21 16.76
CA LEU A 224 -14.50 2.78 17.52
C LEU A 224 -14.98 3.19 18.92
N GLN A 225 -14.07 3.17 19.90
CA GLN A 225 -14.40 3.43 21.31
C GLN A 225 -14.52 4.94 21.64
N ALA A 226 -13.90 5.80 20.83
CA ALA A 226 -13.96 7.24 21.00
C ALA A 226 -15.32 7.80 20.52
N PRO A 227 -15.85 8.86 21.17
CA PRO A 227 -17.07 9.54 20.70
C PRO A 227 -16.88 10.13 19.30
N VAL A 228 -17.88 9.92 18.45
CA VAL A 228 -17.94 10.41 17.07
C VAL A 228 -18.89 11.62 17.00
N TYR A 229 -18.41 12.72 16.41
CA TYR A 229 -19.19 13.93 16.16
C TYR A 229 -19.39 14.16 14.67
N GLU A 230 -20.64 14.19 14.22
CA GLU A 230 -20.97 14.35 12.80
C GLU A 230 -21.06 15.84 12.39
N LEU A 231 -20.35 16.18 11.32
CA LEU A 231 -20.34 17.48 10.66
C LEU A 231 -20.74 17.34 9.18
N PRO A 232 -21.15 18.42 8.50
CA PRO A 232 -21.18 18.45 7.04
C PRO A 232 -19.78 18.16 6.45
N SER A 233 -19.70 17.61 5.23
CA SER A 233 -18.40 17.44 4.56
C SER A 233 -17.70 18.79 4.33
N THR A 234 -16.37 18.80 4.32
CA THR A 234 -15.59 20.02 4.07
C THR A 234 -15.89 20.58 2.69
N LEU A 235 -16.06 19.70 1.71
CA LEU A 235 -16.44 20.07 0.34
C LEU A 235 -17.81 20.77 0.33
N ALA A 236 -18.80 20.28 1.09
CA ALA A 236 -20.09 20.97 1.24
C ALA A 236 -19.96 22.31 1.97
N MET A 237 -19.13 22.42 3.00
CA MET A 237 -18.87 23.68 3.72
C MET A 237 -18.07 24.70 2.90
N LEU A 238 -17.25 24.26 1.94
CA LEU A 238 -16.53 25.12 1.01
C LEU A 238 -17.43 25.62 -0.12
N ARG A 239 -18.32 24.77 -0.65
CA ARG A 239 -19.35 25.15 -1.63
C ARG A 239 -20.40 26.10 -1.03
N GLU A 240 -20.89 25.79 0.16
CA GLU A 240 -21.99 26.50 0.81
C GLU A 240 -21.59 26.98 2.21
N GLY A 241 -21.14 28.23 2.30
CA GLY A 241 -20.56 28.81 3.52
C GLY A 241 -21.53 28.85 4.72
N SER A 242 -22.85 28.82 4.51
CA SER A 242 -23.81 28.77 5.61
C SER A 242 -23.71 27.48 6.45
N ARG A 243 -23.26 26.36 5.86
CA ARG A 243 -23.04 25.07 6.56
C ARG A 243 -21.95 25.13 7.63
N LYS A 244 -21.07 26.12 7.58
CA LYS A 244 -20.07 26.36 8.65
C LYS A 244 -20.73 26.72 9.99
N ARG A 245 -21.95 27.30 9.97
CA ARG A 245 -22.70 27.63 11.20
C ARG A 245 -23.24 26.39 11.91
N SER A 246 -23.75 25.39 11.18
CA SER A 246 -24.18 24.13 11.78
C SER A 246 -22.99 23.30 12.27
N ALA A 247 -21.90 23.24 11.50
CA ALA A 247 -20.65 22.63 11.95
C ALA A 247 -20.13 23.27 13.24
N TRP A 248 -20.09 24.60 13.31
CA TRP A 248 -19.65 25.32 14.51
C TRP A 248 -20.55 25.09 15.74
N ALA A 249 -21.85 24.85 15.56
CA ALA A 249 -22.74 24.50 16.66
C ALA A 249 -22.35 23.16 17.32
N VAL A 250 -21.86 22.19 16.55
CA VAL A 250 -21.35 20.90 17.05
C VAL A 250 -19.94 21.03 17.63
N LEU A 251 -19.08 21.85 17.03
CA LEU A 251 -17.69 22.04 17.48
C LEU A 251 -17.54 22.89 18.74
N ARG A 252 -18.40 23.90 18.95
CA ARG A 252 -18.30 24.86 20.06
C ARG A 252 -18.23 24.18 21.46
N PRO A 253 -19.06 23.19 21.81
CA PRO A 253 -18.98 22.49 23.10
C PRO A 253 -17.66 21.73 23.30
N LEU A 254 -16.97 21.37 22.21
CA LEU A 254 -15.71 20.63 22.25
C LEU A 254 -14.50 21.55 22.46
N GLN A 255 -14.68 22.86 22.47
CA GLN A 255 -13.60 23.82 22.64
C GLN A 255 -12.97 23.67 24.03
N GLN A 256 -11.69 23.31 24.07
CA GLN A 256 -10.92 23.35 25.30
C GLN A 256 -10.68 24.83 25.66
N ARG A 257 -10.97 25.20 26.91
CA ARG A 257 -10.58 26.50 27.46
C ARG A 257 -9.12 26.40 27.87
N VAL A 258 -8.26 27.00 27.04
CA VAL A 258 -6.86 27.35 27.36
C VAL A 258 -6.87 28.59 28.25
#